data_AF-X1A390-F1
#
_entry.id   AF-X1A390-F1
#
_cell.length_a   1.000
_cell.length_b   1.000
_cell.length_c   1.000
_cell.angle_alpha   90.00
_cell.angle_beta   90.00
_cell.angle_gamma   90.00
#
_symmetry.space_group_name_H-M   'P 1'
#
loop_
_entity.id
_entity.type
_entity.pdbx_description
1 polymer ?
#
loop_
_entity_poly.entity_id
_entity_poly.type
_entity_poly.pdbx_seq_one_letter_code
_entity_poly.pdbx_strand_id
1 'polypeptide(L)' 'MRRDTMRLTITLIKTFDNEANMQASRDSVKTKAVQAGYHFSWDCKG' A
#
# COMPACT_ATOMS: atom_id res chain seq x y z
N MET A 1 -6.09 6.58 -31.65
CA MET A 1 -6.83 6.78 -30.38
C MET A 1 -5.82 6.79 -29.25
N ARG A 2 -5.69 7.90 -28.49
CA ARG A 2 -4.91 7.89 -27.24
C ARG A 2 -5.69 7.01 -26.26
N ARG A 3 -5.06 5.99 -25.68
CA ARG A 3 -5.67 5.23 -24.57
C ARG A 3 -5.61 6.13 -23.35
N ASP A 4 -6.76 6.54 -22.84
CA ASP A 4 -6.84 7.19 -21.54
C ASP A 4 -6.43 6.16 -20.48
N THR A 5 -5.31 6.41 -19.81
CA THR A 5 -4.82 5.54 -18.74
C THR A 5 -5.70 5.71 -17.52
N MET A 6 -6.46 4.68 -17.16
CA MET A 6 -7.29 4.69 -15.95
C MET A 6 -6.42 4.43 -14.72
N ARG A 7 -6.62 5.22 -13.65
CA ARG A 7 -5.88 5.11 -12.38
C ARG A 7 -6.83 4.69 -11.25
N LEU A 8 -6.52 3.60 -10.57
CA LEU A 8 -7.17 3.17 -9.33
C LEU A 8 -6.26 3.47 -8.14
N THR A 9 -6.81 4.00 -7.04
CA THR A 9 -6.10 4.22 -5.78
C THR A 9 -6.94 3.69 -4.63
N ILE A 10 -6.35 2.83 -3.80
CA ILE A 10 -7.01 2.19 -2.66
C ILE A 10 -6.18 2.51 -1.42
N THR A 11 -6.85 3.04 -0.38
CA THR A 11 -6.22 3.36 0.91
C THR A 11 -6.70 2.38 1.97
N LEU A 12 -5.76 1.76 2.68
CA LEU A 12 -6.04 0.89 3.82
C LEU A 12 -5.60 1.60 5.10
N ILE A 13 -6.51 1.72 6.08
CA ILE A 13 -6.25 2.37 7.36
C ILE A 13 -6.38 1.33 8.47
N LYS A 14 -5.34 1.19 9.28
CA LYS A 14 -5.31 0.32 10.46
C LYS A 14 -4.38 0.93 11.52
N THR A 15 -4.87 1.01 12.75
CA THR A 15 -4.09 1.50 13.90
C THR A 15 -3.33 0.35 14.55
N PHE A 16 -2.14 0.64 15.07
CA PHE A 16 -1.31 -0.30 15.80
C PHE A 16 -0.79 0.36 17.06
N ASP A 17 -0.76 -0.40 18.16
CA ASP A 17 -0.16 0.04 19.42
C ASP A 17 1.33 -0.36 19.53
N ASN A 18 1.87 -1.00 18.48
CA ASN A 18 3.25 -1.48 18.42
C ASN A 18 3.82 -1.29 17.01
N GLU A 19 4.95 -0.61 16.92
CA GLU A 19 5.65 -0.32 15.67
C GLU A 19 6.08 -1.59 14.91
N ALA A 20 6.56 -2.63 15.62
CA ALA A 20 6.97 -3.88 14.98
C ALA A 20 5.79 -4.57 14.27
N ASN A 21 4.59 -4.52 14.88
CA ASN A 21 3.37 -5.06 14.28
C ASN A 21 2.90 -4.23 13.08
N MET A 22 3.05 -2.90 13.15
CA MET A 22 2.77 -2.00 12.03
C MET A 22 3.68 -2.31 10.84
N GLN A 23 4.99 -2.44 11.08
CA GLN A 23 5.97 -2.77 10.06
C GLN A 23 5.65 -4.15 9.45
N ALA A 24 5.46 -5.20 10.25
CA ALA A 24 5.10 -6.53 9.75
C ALA A 24 3.81 -6.51 8.90
N SER A 25 2.80 -5.74 9.30
CA SER A 25 1.59 -5.57 8.50
C SER A 25 1.87 -4.82 7.19
N ARG A 26 2.76 -3.82 7.18
CA ARG A 26 3.19 -3.13 5.95
C ARG A 26 3.88 -4.11 5.01
N ASP A 27 4.81 -4.91 5.49
CA ASP A 27 5.56 -5.90 4.69
C ASP A 27 4.60 -6.84 3.97
N SER A 28 3.58 -7.34 4.70
CA SER A 28 2.55 -8.20 4.14
C SER A 28 1.74 -7.51 3.04
N VAL A 29 1.26 -6.29 3.27
CA VAL A 29 0.48 -5.53 2.28
C VAL A 29 1.33 -5.19 1.06
N LYS A 30 2.56 -4.69 1.25
CA LYS A 30 3.50 -4.39 0.17
C LYS A 30 3.71 -5.61 -0.72
N THR A 31 3.93 -6.77 -0.13
CA THR A 31 4.16 -8.02 -0.87
C THR A 31 2.97 -8.36 -1.76
N LYS A 32 1.76 -8.33 -1.22
CA LYS A 32 0.53 -8.62 -1.98
C LYS A 32 0.24 -7.58 -3.06
N ALA A 33 0.46 -6.29 -2.75
CA ALA A 33 0.27 -5.20 -3.70
C ALA A 33 1.20 -5.35 -4.91
N VAL A 34 2.49 -5.62 -4.66
CA VAL A 34 3.49 -5.83 -5.72
C VAL A 34 3.18 -7.08 -6.53
N GLN A 35 2.78 -8.19 -5.89
CA GLN A 35 2.38 -9.42 -6.59
C GLN A 35 1.19 -9.20 -7.53
N ALA A 36 0.27 -8.31 -7.17
CA ALA A 36 -0.88 -7.95 -7.99
C ALA A 36 -0.60 -6.80 -9.00
N GLY A 37 0.65 -6.34 -9.11
CA GLY A 37 1.07 -5.32 -10.08
C GLY A 37 0.76 -3.87 -9.66
N TYR A 38 0.37 -3.65 -8.40
CA TYR A 38 0.15 -2.30 -7.87
C TYR A 38 1.47 -1.64 -7.46
N HIS A 39 1.55 -0.33 -7.68
CA HIS A 39 2.57 0.50 -7.04
C HIS A 39 2.23 0.68 -5.56
N PHE A 40 3.14 0.27 -4.68
CA PHE A 40 2.99 0.45 -3.24
C PHE A 40 3.64 1.76 -2.79
N SER A 41 2.83 2.67 -2.24
CA SER A 41 3.28 3.94 -1.65
C SER A 41 3.02 3.91 -0.14
N TRP A 42 4.01 4.31 0.65
CA TRP A 42 3.87 4.52 2.09
C TRP A 42 4.43 5.90 2.45
N ASP A 43 3.56 6.75 3.01
CA ASP A 43 3.97 7.93 3.75
C ASP A 43 3.89 7.62 5.25
N CYS A 44 5.04 7.45 5.91
CA CYS A 44 5.11 7.22 7.36
C CYS A 44 5.44 8.50 8.14
N LYS A 45 5.25 9.69 7.56
CA LYS A 45 5.53 10.96 8.25
C LYS A 45 4.28 11.48 8.96
N GLY A 46 4.08 10.98 10.17
CA GLY A 46 3.49 11.74 11.28
C GLY A 46 4.62 12.31 12.13
#